data_AF-A0AB38YDH6-F1
#
_entry.id   AF-A0AB38YDH6-F1
#
_cell.length_a   1.000
_cell.length_b   1.000
_cell.length_c   1.000
_cell.angle_alpha   90.00
_cell.angle_beta   90.00
_cell.angle_gamma   90.00
#
_symmetry.space_group_name_H-M   'P 1'
#
loop_
_entity.id
_entity.type
_entity.pdbx_description
1 polymer ?
#
loop_
_entity_poly.entity_id
_entity_poly.type
_entity_poly.pdbx_seq_one_letter_code
_entity_poly.pdbx_strand_id
1 'polypeptide(L)'
;MVTLTSVKRAFYLAVVGAFSLVIGSALASAQSLEDRTISRWLETSVELEPFGEALDGILNEDDEDWERYTTLSEAEYYQLIEAELRAVGLYDDVEQVTSRFSWSSPGHFFRTGERIGLAMQAYFAREMMAEMPPEQAAMLADFLDPAVGDVPNDDINVIERNWDTILAFIEAQGYLDDDY
;
A
#
# COMPACT_ATOMS: atom_id res chain seq x y z
N MET A 1 -11.15 24.64 -17.38
CA MET A 1 -11.78 24.70 -16.04
C MET A 1 -11.91 23.25 -15.61
N VAL A 2 -10.85 22.70 -15.00
CA VAL A 2 -10.79 21.30 -14.60
C VAL A 2 -11.70 21.17 -13.37
N THR A 3 -12.78 20.43 -13.49
CA THR A 3 -13.70 20.22 -12.37
C THR A 3 -13.06 19.30 -11.35
N LEU A 4 -13.23 19.60 -10.06
CA LEU A 4 -12.76 18.80 -8.91
C LEU A 4 -13.13 17.30 -9.04
N THR A 5 -14.19 17.00 -9.78
CA THR A 5 -14.70 15.67 -10.11
C THR A 5 -13.80 14.86 -11.07
N SER A 6 -12.99 15.51 -11.90
CA SER A 6 -12.11 14.88 -12.89
C SER A 6 -10.78 14.48 -12.27
N VAL A 7 -10.20 15.34 -11.42
CA VAL A 7 -8.99 15.04 -10.63
C VAL A 7 -9.25 13.92 -9.61
N LYS A 8 -10.43 13.94 -8.97
CA LYS A 8 -10.84 12.90 -8.01
C LYS A 8 -11.06 11.51 -8.64
N ARG A 9 -11.41 11.42 -9.93
CA ARG A 9 -11.61 10.11 -10.62
C ARG A 9 -10.32 9.58 -11.23
N ALA A 10 -9.46 10.44 -11.77
CA ALA A 10 -8.14 10.05 -12.27
C ALA A 10 -7.22 9.57 -11.13
N PHE A 11 -7.28 10.22 -9.96
CA PHE A 11 -6.48 9.80 -8.80
C PHE A 11 -7.03 8.55 -8.10
N TYR A 12 -8.37 8.37 -8.04
CA TYR A 12 -8.97 7.11 -7.57
C TYR A 12 -8.60 5.96 -8.50
N LEU A 13 -8.54 6.17 -9.82
CA LEU A 13 -8.12 5.14 -10.77
C LEU A 13 -6.60 4.91 -10.79
N ALA A 14 -5.78 5.89 -10.42
CA ALA A 14 -4.33 5.75 -10.34
C ALA A 14 -3.86 5.11 -9.03
N VAL A 15 -4.44 5.51 -7.89
CA VAL A 15 -4.10 4.93 -6.57
C VAL A 15 -4.78 3.58 -6.37
N VAL A 16 -6.01 3.39 -6.87
CA VAL A 16 -6.65 2.06 -6.85
C VAL A 16 -6.14 1.21 -8.01
N GLY A 17 -5.98 1.72 -9.23
CA GLY A 17 -5.62 0.88 -10.38
C GLY A 17 -4.16 0.40 -10.43
N ALA A 18 -3.23 1.10 -9.77
CA ALA A 18 -1.83 0.68 -9.67
C ALA A 18 -1.45 0.01 -8.34
N PHE A 19 -2.25 0.25 -7.31
CA PHE A 19 -2.05 -0.21 -5.95
C PHE A 19 -3.38 -0.70 -5.37
N SER A 20 -4.11 -1.56 -6.11
CA SER A 20 -5.30 -2.28 -5.64
C SER A 20 -4.91 -3.32 -4.58
N LEU A 21 -4.35 -2.87 -3.46
CA LEU A 21 -4.30 -3.63 -2.24
C LEU A 21 -4.70 -2.70 -1.10
N VAL A 22 -6.01 -2.49 -0.99
CA VAL A 22 -6.63 -2.28 0.32
C VAL A 22 -6.65 -3.65 1.00
N ILE A 23 -5.52 -4.04 1.59
CA ILE A 23 -5.52 -5.14 2.55
C ILE A 23 -5.89 -4.51 3.87
N GLY A 24 -7.11 -4.76 4.32
CA GLY A 24 -7.52 -4.37 5.65
C GLY A 24 -7.08 -5.40 6.66
N SER A 25 -5.96 -5.20 7.35
CA SER A 25 -5.56 -6.08 8.44
C SER A 25 -5.32 -5.34 9.75
N ALA A 26 -5.62 -6.04 10.85
CA ALA A 26 -5.26 -5.60 12.19
C ALA A 26 -3.73 -5.40 12.25
N LEU A 27 -3.30 -4.14 12.35
CA LEU A 27 -1.91 -3.74 12.57
C LEU A 27 -1.45 -4.23 13.95
N ALA A 28 -1.10 -5.51 14.05
CA ALA A 28 -0.45 -6.10 15.19
C ALA A 28 1.00 -6.45 14.85
N SER A 29 1.81 -5.46 14.46
CA SER A 29 3.27 -5.55 14.61
C SER A 29 3.88 -4.23 15.09
N ALA A 30 4.76 -4.35 16.08
CA ALA A 30 5.11 -3.33 17.06
C ALA A 30 6.20 -2.32 16.62
N GLN A 31 6.35 -2.05 15.32
CA GLN A 31 7.25 -0.98 14.86
C GLN A 31 6.45 0.08 14.13
N SER A 32 6.41 1.31 14.63
CA SER A 32 5.91 2.47 13.90
C SER A 32 6.61 2.59 12.54
N LEU A 33 5.91 3.07 11.50
CA LEU A 33 6.60 3.49 10.29
C LEU A 33 7.61 4.59 10.66
N GLU A 34 8.75 4.57 9.97
CA GLU A 34 9.79 5.60 10.08
C GLU A 34 10.11 6.12 8.67
N ASP A 35 10.64 7.33 8.56
CA ASP A 35 10.95 7.95 7.27
C ASP A 35 11.90 7.05 6.43
N ARG A 36 12.87 6.41 7.08
CA ARG A 36 13.79 5.46 6.42
C ARG A 36 13.08 4.24 5.86
N THR A 37 11.99 3.80 6.49
CA THR A 37 11.20 2.67 6.00
C THR A 37 10.55 3.00 4.66
N ILE A 38 10.09 4.23 4.46
CA ILE A 38 9.53 4.69 3.19
C ILE A 38 10.59 4.68 2.10
N SER A 39 11.73 5.34 2.30
CA SER A 39 12.80 5.37 1.28
C SER A 39 13.27 3.96 0.90
N ARG A 40 13.47 3.10 1.90
CA ARG A 40 13.87 1.71 1.69
C ARG A 40 12.81 0.93 0.90
N TRP A 41 11.54 1.13 1.21
CA TRP A 41 10.43 0.49 0.51
C TRP A 41 10.40 0.90 -0.96
N LEU A 42 10.47 2.21 -1.25
CA LEU A 42 10.50 2.74 -2.62
C LEU A 42 11.68 2.16 -3.42
N GLU A 43 12.90 2.18 -2.87
CA GLU A 43 14.09 1.62 -3.52
C GLU A 43 13.95 0.12 -3.82
N THR A 44 13.35 -0.62 -2.89
CA THR A 44 13.12 -2.07 -3.07
C THR A 44 12.08 -2.31 -4.15
N SER A 45 11.01 -1.52 -4.17
CA SER A 45 9.94 -1.62 -5.18
C SER A 45 10.46 -1.38 -6.60
N VAL A 46 11.37 -0.42 -6.79
CA VAL A 46 12.03 -0.20 -8.10
C VAL A 46 12.79 -1.43 -8.57
N GLU A 47 13.55 -2.10 -7.68
CA GLU A 47 14.33 -3.28 -8.05
C GLU A 47 13.45 -4.51 -8.30
N LEU A 48 12.22 -4.52 -7.80
CA LEU A 48 11.23 -5.56 -8.03
C LEU A 48 10.31 -5.29 -9.24
N GLU A 49 10.37 -4.09 -9.85
CA GLU A 49 9.59 -3.72 -11.04
C GLU A 49 9.63 -4.79 -12.16
N PRO A 50 10.78 -5.42 -12.48
CA PRO A 50 10.83 -6.44 -13.54
C PRO A 50 9.98 -7.69 -13.25
N PHE A 51 9.58 -7.90 -11.99
CA PHE A 51 8.71 -9.01 -11.56
C PHE A 51 7.26 -8.58 -11.37
N GLY A 52 6.92 -7.32 -11.65
CA GLY A 52 5.64 -6.69 -11.33
C GLY A 52 4.42 -7.49 -11.77
N GLU A 53 4.36 -7.94 -13.04
CA GLU A 53 3.22 -8.71 -13.56
C GLU A 53 3.01 -10.04 -12.81
N ALA A 54 4.10 -10.72 -12.47
CA ALA A 54 4.03 -12.00 -11.77
C ALA A 54 3.74 -11.82 -10.27
N LEU A 55 4.21 -10.73 -9.66
CA LEU A 55 3.87 -10.35 -8.30
C LEU A 55 2.42 -9.89 -8.19
N ASP A 56 1.91 -9.16 -9.18
CA ASP A 56 0.53 -8.72 -9.27
C ASP A 56 -0.43 -9.92 -9.24
N GLY A 57 -0.11 -10.99 -9.97
CA GLY A 57 -0.90 -12.23 -9.97
C GLY A 57 -0.90 -13.01 -8.65
N ILE A 58 0.07 -12.78 -7.76
CA ILE A 58 0.10 -13.35 -6.39
C ILE A 58 -0.69 -12.48 -5.42
N LEU A 59 -0.66 -11.16 -5.66
CA LEU A 59 -1.16 -10.15 -4.74
C LEU A 59 -2.61 -9.74 -5.02
N ASN A 60 -3.11 -9.99 -6.24
CA ASN A 60 -4.47 -9.70 -6.70
C ASN A 60 -5.29 -10.99 -6.91
N GLU A 61 -5.43 -11.82 -5.88
CA GLU A 61 -6.36 -12.95 -5.90
C GLU A 61 -7.79 -12.51 -5.55
N ASP A 62 -8.79 -13.29 -5.99
CA ASP A 62 -10.23 -13.03 -5.86
C ASP A 62 -10.66 -12.68 -4.41
N ASP A 63 -11.80 -11.97 -4.26
CA ASP A 63 -12.37 -11.53 -2.97
C ASP A 63 -12.48 -12.64 -1.90
N GLU A 64 -12.54 -13.92 -2.28
CA GLU A 64 -12.57 -15.08 -1.36
C GLU A 64 -11.22 -15.34 -0.65
N ASP A 65 -10.09 -14.98 -1.27
CA ASP A 65 -8.76 -15.12 -0.66
C ASP A 65 -8.42 -13.91 0.24
N TRP A 66 -9.17 -12.82 0.15
CA TRP A 66 -8.97 -11.60 0.93
C TRP A 66 -9.11 -11.81 2.46
N GLU A 67 -10.17 -12.50 2.92
CA GLU A 67 -10.33 -12.83 4.36
C GLU A 67 -9.19 -13.70 4.89
N ARG A 68 -8.58 -14.51 4.01
CA ARG A 68 -7.49 -15.38 4.37
C ARG A 68 -6.22 -14.61 4.68
N TYR A 69 -5.91 -13.51 4.00
CA TYR A 69 -4.69 -12.72 4.26
C TYR A 69 -4.84 -11.80 5.48
N THR A 70 -6.04 -11.27 5.72
CA THR A 70 -6.29 -10.21 6.72
C THR A 70 -6.30 -10.72 8.16
N THR A 71 -6.55 -12.02 8.35
CA THR A 71 -6.65 -12.66 9.67
C THR A 71 -5.37 -13.37 10.13
N LEU A 72 -4.36 -13.49 9.27
CA LEU A 72 -3.12 -14.20 9.58
C LEU A 72 -2.29 -13.44 10.61
N SER A 73 -1.63 -14.21 11.48
CA SER A 73 -0.48 -13.68 12.20
C SER A 73 0.64 -13.31 11.22
N GLU A 74 1.56 -12.45 11.65
CA GLU A 74 2.71 -12.03 10.84
C GLU A 74 3.51 -13.24 10.30
N ALA A 75 3.74 -14.24 11.14
CA ALA A 75 4.49 -15.44 10.75
C ALA A 75 3.75 -16.27 9.70
N GLU A 76 2.42 -16.38 9.80
CA GLU A 76 1.59 -17.09 8.83
C GLU A 76 1.51 -16.34 7.51
N TYR A 77 1.38 -15.01 7.55
CA TYR A 77 1.42 -14.16 6.36
C TYR A 77 2.76 -14.30 5.63
N TYR A 78 3.89 -14.29 6.36
CA TYR A 78 5.21 -14.48 5.75
C TYR A 78 5.32 -15.85 5.09
N GLN A 79 4.92 -16.92 5.77
CA GLN A 79 4.93 -18.26 5.19
C GLN A 79 4.08 -18.38 3.93
N LEU A 80 2.92 -17.72 3.91
CA LEU A 80 2.04 -17.70 2.74
C LEU A 80 2.72 -17.03 1.56
N ILE A 81 3.23 -15.81 1.73
CA ILE A 81 3.95 -15.09 0.68
C ILE A 81 5.15 -15.89 0.16
N GLU A 82 5.91 -16.52 1.05
CA GLU A 82 7.03 -17.36 0.65
C GLU A 82 6.57 -18.57 -0.18
N ALA A 83 5.44 -19.18 0.17
CA ALA A 83 4.88 -20.30 -0.58
C ALA A 83 4.39 -19.87 -1.97
N GLU A 84 3.70 -18.74 -2.09
CA GLU A 84 3.21 -18.21 -3.37
C GLU A 84 4.38 -17.83 -4.29
N LEU A 85 5.39 -17.15 -3.77
CA LEU A 85 6.62 -16.84 -4.52
C LEU A 85 7.34 -18.09 -5.00
N ARG A 86 7.34 -19.18 -4.21
CA ARG A 86 7.91 -20.47 -4.64
C ARG A 86 7.06 -21.15 -5.71
N ALA A 87 5.73 -21.02 -5.63
CA ALA A 87 4.83 -21.61 -6.62
C ALA A 87 5.04 -21.03 -8.02
N VAL A 88 5.35 -19.74 -8.12
CA VAL A 88 5.66 -19.05 -9.38
C VAL A 88 7.16 -19.01 -9.71
N GLY A 89 8.01 -19.58 -8.87
CA GLY A 89 9.46 -19.65 -9.11
C GLY A 89 10.22 -18.33 -8.91
N LEU A 90 9.64 -17.36 -8.21
CA LEU A 90 10.25 -16.03 -7.97
C LEU A 90 10.90 -15.87 -6.60
N TYR A 91 10.75 -16.86 -5.71
CA TYR A 91 11.24 -16.74 -4.33
C TYR A 91 12.70 -16.32 -4.22
N ASP A 92 13.61 -16.99 -4.94
CA ASP A 92 15.05 -16.73 -4.82
C ASP A 92 15.41 -15.32 -5.34
N ASP A 93 14.75 -14.84 -6.39
CA ASP A 93 14.98 -13.51 -6.95
C ASP A 93 14.45 -12.41 -6.02
N VAL A 94 13.24 -12.58 -5.50
CA VAL A 94 12.62 -11.63 -4.56
C VAL A 94 13.35 -11.63 -3.21
N GLU A 95 13.77 -12.79 -2.70
CA GLU A 95 14.59 -12.90 -1.48
C GLU A 95 15.93 -12.19 -1.67
N GLN A 96 16.59 -12.35 -2.82
CA GLN A 96 17.85 -11.68 -3.09
C GLN A 96 17.70 -10.15 -3.09
N VAL A 97 16.65 -9.62 -3.71
CA VAL A 97 16.39 -8.18 -3.72
C VAL A 97 16.06 -7.70 -2.31
N THR A 98 15.10 -8.34 -1.65
CA THR A 98 14.62 -7.90 -0.33
C THR A 98 15.71 -8.00 0.75
N SER A 99 16.55 -9.04 0.74
CA SER A 99 17.68 -9.17 1.66
C SER A 99 18.76 -8.10 1.45
N ARG A 100 19.01 -7.68 0.20
CA ARG A 100 19.94 -6.57 -0.15
C ARG A 100 19.56 -5.27 0.54
N PHE A 101 18.26 -5.01 0.63
CA PHE A 101 17.71 -3.85 1.33
C PHE A 101 17.47 -4.10 2.82
N SER A 102 17.93 -5.22 3.38
CA SER A 102 17.79 -5.54 4.81
C SER A 102 16.34 -5.71 5.27
N TRP A 103 15.46 -6.19 4.40
CA TRP A 103 14.19 -6.78 4.84
C TRP A 103 14.49 -8.15 5.45
N SER A 104 13.73 -8.54 6.48
CA SER A 104 13.93 -9.83 7.14
C SER A 104 13.44 -11.02 6.31
N SER A 105 12.51 -10.78 5.40
CA SER A 105 11.96 -11.73 4.44
C SER A 105 11.18 -10.99 3.35
N PRO A 106 10.87 -11.65 2.22
CA PRO A 106 9.89 -11.12 1.26
C PRO A 106 8.57 -10.74 1.91
N GLY A 107 8.03 -11.60 2.78
CA GLY A 107 6.78 -11.33 3.50
C GLY A 107 6.82 -10.04 4.33
N HIS A 108 7.94 -9.73 4.99
CA HIS A 108 8.09 -8.47 5.72
C HIS A 108 8.04 -7.25 4.80
N PHE A 109 8.67 -7.33 3.61
CA PHE A 109 8.59 -6.27 2.61
C PHE A 109 7.13 -6.02 2.18
N PHE A 110 6.40 -7.07 1.77
CA PHE A 110 5.02 -6.94 1.32
C PHE A 110 4.08 -6.45 2.43
N ARG A 111 4.22 -6.97 3.65
CA ARG A 111 3.44 -6.53 4.82
C ARG A 111 3.70 -5.06 5.17
N THR A 112 4.94 -4.59 4.95
CA THR A 112 5.27 -3.17 5.14
C THR A 112 4.63 -2.32 4.05
N GLY A 113 4.63 -2.79 2.80
CA GLY A 113 3.95 -2.13 1.69
C GLY A 113 2.44 -1.97 1.93
N GLU A 114 1.78 -3.00 2.44
CA GLU A 114 0.38 -2.95 2.87
C GLU A 114 0.14 -1.84 3.89
N ARG A 115 0.94 -1.79 4.95
CA ARG A 115 0.82 -0.75 5.98
C ARG A 115 1.03 0.66 5.42
N ILE A 116 2.01 0.82 4.52
CA ILE A 116 2.24 2.08 3.82
C ILE A 116 1.00 2.45 3.00
N GLY A 117 0.42 1.50 2.26
CA GLY A 117 -0.80 1.70 1.47
C GLY A 117 -2.01 2.12 2.33
N LEU A 118 -2.24 1.45 3.46
CA LEU A 118 -3.28 1.85 4.43
C LEU A 118 -3.03 3.25 4.99
N ALA A 119 -1.79 3.56 5.34
CA ALA A 119 -1.43 4.88 5.85
C ALA A 119 -1.59 5.99 4.80
N MET A 120 -1.33 5.70 3.52
CA MET A 120 -1.62 6.60 2.41
C MET A 120 -3.12 6.84 2.24
N GLN A 121 -3.94 5.78 2.30
CA GLN A 121 -5.39 5.92 2.26
C GLN A 121 -5.92 6.73 3.44
N ALA A 122 -5.40 6.50 4.65
CA ALA A 122 -5.79 7.23 5.85
C ALA A 122 -5.38 8.71 5.77
N TYR A 123 -4.17 9.00 5.29
CA TYR A 123 -3.71 10.36 5.01
C TYR A 123 -4.64 11.06 4.01
N PHE A 124 -4.97 10.42 2.90
CA PHE A 124 -5.85 10.99 1.89
C PHE A 124 -7.28 11.20 2.41
N ALA A 125 -7.83 10.23 3.15
CA ALA A 125 -9.13 10.36 3.78
C ALA A 125 -9.16 11.55 4.75
N ARG A 126 -8.08 11.76 5.52
CA ARG A 126 -7.92 12.90 6.43
C ARG A 126 -7.92 14.23 5.69
N GLU A 127 -7.15 14.36 4.61
CA GLU A 127 -7.13 15.56 3.76
C GLU A 127 -8.50 15.83 3.15
N MET A 128 -9.14 14.80 2.60
CA MET A 128 -10.46 14.92 1.98
C MET A 128 -11.54 15.33 2.98
N MET A 129 -11.53 14.75 4.20
CA MET A 129 -12.45 15.14 5.27
C MET A 129 -12.24 16.58 5.74
N ALA A 130 -11.00 17.08 5.77
CA ALA A 130 -10.69 18.45 6.19
C ALA A 130 -11.28 19.51 5.25
N GLU A 131 -11.47 19.18 3.97
CA GLU A 131 -12.09 20.04 2.95
C GLU A 131 -13.62 19.93 2.91
N MET A 132 -14.21 18.96 3.62
CA MET A 132 -15.64 18.67 3.58
C MET A 132 -16.43 19.39 4.70
N PRO A 133 -17.72 19.67 4.47
CA PRO A 133 -18.65 20.02 5.55
C PRO A 133 -18.70 18.90 6.61
N PRO A 134 -18.89 19.23 7.91
CA PRO A 134 -18.84 18.25 8.99
C PRO A 134 -19.74 17.03 8.81
N GLU A 135 -20.94 17.21 8.25
CA GLU A 135 -21.87 16.11 7.98
C GLU A 135 -21.36 15.16 6.88
N GLN A 136 -20.68 15.69 5.87
CA GLN A 136 -20.09 14.88 4.79
C GLN A 136 -18.80 14.19 5.25
N ALA A 137 -18.00 14.86 6.07
CA ALA A 137 -16.83 14.26 6.70
C ALA A 137 -17.22 13.08 7.62
N ALA A 138 -18.29 13.23 8.40
CA ALA A 138 -18.82 12.15 9.24
C ALA A 138 -19.32 10.97 8.40
N MET A 139 -20.07 11.22 7.32
CA MET A 139 -20.49 10.14 6.41
C MET A 139 -19.29 9.43 5.79
N LEU A 140 -18.28 10.19 5.33
CA LEU A 140 -17.07 9.60 4.77
C LEU A 140 -16.37 8.71 5.80
N ALA A 141 -16.23 9.16 7.05
CA ALA A 141 -15.64 8.36 8.12
C ALA A 141 -16.40 7.03 8.36
N ASP A 142 -17.73 7.04 8.30
CA ASP A 142 -18.57 5.83 8.44
C ASP A 142 -18.43 4.86 7.25
N PHE A 143 -17.97 5.34 6.09
CA PHE A 143 -17.77 4.53 4.88
C PHE A 143 -16.32 4.07 4.69
N LEU A 144 -15.37 4.55 5.49
CA LEU A 144 -13.99 4.08 5.40
C LEU A 144 -13.89 2.60 5.76
N ASP A 145 -13.02 1.89 5.06
CA ASP A 145 -12.60 0.56 5.49
C ASP A 145 -12.09 0.65 6.95
N PRO A 146 -12.55 -0.23 7.86
CA PRO A 146 -12.12 -0.21 9.26
C PRO A 146 -10.60 -0.18 9.42
N ALA A 147 -9.85 -0.88 8.58
CA ALA A 147 -8.39 -0.91 8.65
C ALA A 147 -7.74 0.42 8.26
N VAL A 148 -8.40 1.22 7.42
CA VAL A 148 -7.98 2.60 7.12
C VAL A 148 -8.31 3.52 8.31
N GLY A 149 -9.47 3.33 8.94
CA GLY A 149 -9.88 4.06 10.13
C GLY A 149 -9.00 3.80 11.36
N ASP A 150 -8.45 2.59 11.46
CA ASP A 150 -7.63 2.13 12.59
C ASP A 150 -6.12 2.44 12.46
N VAL A 151 -5.69 3.08 11.36
CA VAL A 151 -4.27 3.42 11.17
C VAL A 151 -3.77 4.38 12.27
N PRO A 152 -2.63 4.09 12.94
CA PRO A 152 -2.03 5.00 13.90
C PRO A 152 -1.66 6.36 13.29
N ASN A 153 -1.95 7.45 14.00
CA ASN A 153 -1.59 8.81 13.55
C ASN A 153 -0.09 8.97 13.26
N ASP A 154 0.78 8.27 13.97
CA ASP A 154 2.22 8.33 13.72
C ASP A 154 2.58 7.83 12.31
N ASP A 155 1.93 6.78 11.83
CA ASP A 155 2.12 6.27 10.46
C ASP A 155 1.59 7.25 9.43
N ILE A 156 0.41 7.84 9.67
CA ILE A 156 -0.18 8.87 8.81
C ILE A 156 0.78 10.07 8.70
N ASN A 157 1.37 10.49 9.81
CA ASN A 157 2.32 11.61 9.83
C ASN A 157 3.64 11.26 9.10
N VAL A 158 4.06 9.99 9.09
CA VAL A 158 5.20 9.54 8.27
C VAL A 158 4.87 9.67 6.79
N ILE A 159 3.69 9.25 6.37
CA ILE A 159 3.26 9.42 4.98
C ILE A 159 3.20 10.90 4.60
N GLU A 160 2.60 11.75 5.44
CA GLU A 160 2.52 13.18 5.21
C GLU A 160 3.91 13.81 4.97
N ARG A 161 4.89 13.48 5.83
CA ARG A 161 6.26 14.00 5.68
C ARG A 161 6.98 13.52 4.42
N ASN A 162 6.61 12.35 3.90
CA ASN A 162 7.24 11.73 2.73
C ASN A 162 6.37 11.83 1.47
N TRP A 163 5.26 12.55 1.53
CA TRP A 163 4.23 12.53 0.48
C TRP A 163 4.79 12.94 -0.88
N ASP A 164 5.59 14.00 -0.96
CA ASP A 164 6.20 14.45 -2.21
C ASP A 164 7.09 13.38 -2.84
N THR A 165 7.80 12.60 -2.02
CA THR A 165 8.68 11.52 -2.51
C THR A 165 7.85 10.32 -2.99
N ILE A 166 6.80 9.98 -2.26
CA ILE A 166 5.85 8.92 -2.64
C ILE A 166 5.14 9.30 -3.94
N LEU A 167 4.70 10.54 -4.07
CA LEU A 167 4.02 11.04 -5.26
C LEU A 167 4.95 11.01 -6.48
N ALA A 168 6.19 11.49 -6.35
CA ALA A 168 7.17 11.42 -7.43
C ALA A 168 7.48 9.99 -7.87
N PHE A 169 7.47 9.02 -6.94
CA PHE A 169 7.60 7.61 -7.27
C PHE A 169 6.40 7.09 -8.08
N ILE A 170 5.18 7.34 -7.63
CA ILE A 170 3.95 6.98 -8.37
C ILE A 170 3.94 7.63 -9.76
N GLU A 171 4.33 8.91 -9.79
CA GLU A 171 4.83 9.74 -10.91
C GLU A 171 5.58 8.92 -11.96
N ALA A 172 6.78 8.51 -11.55
CA ALA A 172 7.77 7.87 -12.40
C ALA A 172 7.37 6.47 -12.88
N GLN A 173 6.49 5.77 -12.17
CA GLN A 173 6.02 4.43 -12.54
C GLN A 173 4.89 4.46 -13.58
N GLY A 174 4.46 5.64 -14.04
CA GLY A 174 3.42 5.76 -15.07
C GLY A 174 2.02 5.40 -14.59
N TYR A 175 1.82 5.34 -13.27
CA TYR A 175 0.53 5.05 -12.65
C TYR A 175 -0.44 6.23 -12.70
N LEU A 176 0.07 7.42 -13.00
CA LEU A 176 -0.70 8.62 -13.30
C LEU A 176 -0.47 8.95 -14.78
N ASP A 177 -1.21 8.28 -15.67
CA ASP A 177 -1.19 8.63 -17.10
C ASP A 177 -1.75 10.06 -17.31
N ASP A 178 -1.06 10.85 -18.12
CA ASP A 178 -1.32 12.27 -18.44
C ASP A 178 -2.62 12.53 -19.26
N ASP A 179 -3.43 11.50 -19.51
CA ASP A 179 -4.59 11.59 -20.40
C ASP A 179 -5.93 11.67 -19.63
N TYR A 180 -6.17 12.76 -18.88
CA TYR A 180 -7.52 13.23 -18.51
C TYR A 180 -7.67 14.75 -18.37
#